data_AF-A0A800II85-F1
#
_entry.id   AF-A0A800II85-F1
#
_cell.length_a   1.000
_cell.length_b   1.000
_cell.length_c   1.000
_cell.angle_alpha   90.00
_cell.angle_beta   90.00
_cell.angle_gamma   90.00
#
_symmetry.space_group_name_H-M   'P 1'
#
loop_
_entity.id
_entity.type
_entity.pdbx_description
1 polymer ?
#
loop_
_entity_poly.entity_id
_entity_poly.type
_entity_poly.pdbx_seq_one_letter_code
_entity_poly.pdbx_strand_id
1 'polypeptide(L)'
;MTPIIATDAAAHCADWRLQIEPLNVQEETAIAAEITHYPQPQAATIEALKIVQQQQGWVSDGKIKAIAQRLQMSPDEVDSVATFYNKIYRQPVGSTVISLCDSVSCWIMGYQGLAQALTQELNIALGETTADGAVTLLPTPCLGACDH
;
A
#
# COMPACT_ATOMS: atom_id res chain seq x y z
N MET A 1 -34.13 32.45 -9.25
CA MET A 1 -33.74 31.40 -8.29
C MET A 1 -34.36 30.11 -8.78
N THR A 2 -33.62 29.37 -9.61
CA THR A 2 -34.02 28.07 -10.14
C THR A 2 -32.98 27.08 -9.63
N PRO A 3 -33.38 25.97 -9.01
CA PRO A 3 -32.45 25.10 -8.30
C PRO A 3 -31.47 24.43 -9.26
N ILE A 4 -30.22 24.35 -8.81
CA ILE A 4 -29.10 23.67 -9.44
C ILE A 4 -29.23 22.17 -9.11
N ILE A 5 -29.40 21.36 -10.16
CA ILE A 5 -28.96 19.97 -10.32
C ILE A 5 -29.59 18.95 -9.36
N ALA A 6 -30.64 18.28 -9.86
CA ALA A 6 -30.87 16.87 -9.58
C ALA A 6 -30.40 16.08 -10.81
N THR A 7 -29.13 15.63 -10.79
CA THR A 7 -28.67 14.62 -11.75
C THR A 7 -27.83 13.59 -10.99
N ASP A 8 -28.51 12.47 -10.71
CA ASP A 8 -27.98 11.12 -10.62
C ASP A 8 -26.83 10.81 -9.65
N ALA A 9 -27.05 11.06 -8.36
CA ALA A 9 -26.26 10.48 -7.28
C ALA A 9 -26.57 8.98 -7.03
N ALA A 10 -27.36 8.32 -7.89
CA ALA A 10 -27.98 7.03 -7.59
C ALA A 10 -27.28 5.82 -8.25
N ALA A 11 -26.31 6.02 -9.15
CA ALA A 11 -25.65 4.92 -9.85
C ALA A 11 -24.38 4.34 -9.16
N HIS A 12 -23.98 4.81 -7.98
CA HIS A 12 -22.73 4.39 -7.31
C HIS A 12 -22.83 4.11 -5.79
N CYS A 13 -24.03 3.86 -5.25
CA CYS A 13 -24.17 3.32 -3.89
C CYS A 13 -24.20 1.78 -3.89
N ALA A 14 -23.13 1.15 -4.37
CA ALA A 14 -22.82 -0.18 -3.86
C ALA A 14 -22.49 0.01 -2.36
N ASP A 15 -23.15 -0.75 -1.46
CA ASP A 15 -22.83 -0.69 -0.04
C ASP A 15 -21.39 -1.17 0.14
N TRP A 16 -20.45 -0.22 0.18
CA TRP A 16 -19.02 -0.48 0.33
C TRP A 16 -18.73 -1.31 1.58
N ARG A 17 -19.67 -1.37 2.55
CA ARG A 17 -19.56 -2.21 3.75
C ARG A 17 -19.52 -3.71 3.44
N LEU A 18 -20.11 -4.17 2.33
CA LEU A 18 -20.34 -5.60 2.07
C LEU A 18 -19.23 -6.33 1.28
N GLN A 19 -18.28 -5.64 0.68
CA GLN A 19 -17.23 -6.30 -0.11
C GLN A 19 -16.04 -6.65 0.78
N ILE A 20 -16.03 -7.87 1.31
CA ILE A 20 -14.87 -8.50 1.95
C ILE A 20 -14.16 -9.34 0.89
N GLU A 21 -12.86 -9.12 0.73
CA GLU A 21 -12.02 -9.98 -0.10
C GLU A 21 -11.36 -11.02 0.82
N PRO A 22 -11.76 -12.29 0.77
CA PRO A 22 -11.30 -13.28 1.74
C PRO A 22 -9.78 -13.50 1.64
N LEU A 23 -9.17 -13.86 2.76
CA LEU A 23 -7.79 -14.33 2.78
C LEU A 23 -7.71 -15.67 2.04
N ASN A 24 -6.73 -15.82 1.16
CA ASN A 24 -6.44 -17.10 0.53
C ASN A 24 -5.76 -18.05 1.54
N VAL A 25 -5.65 -19.33 1.20
CA VAL A 25 -5.09 -20.35 2.12
C VAL A 25 -3.66 -20.03 2.56
N GLN A 26 -2.83 -19.46 1.67
CA GLN A 26 -1.45 -19.10 1.98
C GLN A 26 -1.38 -17.90 2.93
N GLU A 27 -2.15 -16.84 2.67
CA GLU A 27 -2.27 -15.67 3.56
C GLU A 27 -2.78 -16.10 4.94
N GLU A 28 -3.85 -16.87 5.00
CA GLU A 28 -4.47 -17.34 6.24
C GLU A 28 -3.48 -18.17 7.07
N THR A 29 -2.75 -19.09 6.44
CA THR A 29 -1.76 -19.93 7.12
C THR A 29 -0.59 -19.12 7.65
N ALA A 30 -0.06 -18.18 6.85
CA ALA A 30 1.07 -17.34 7.26
C ALA A 30 0.67 -16.37 8.37
N ILE A 31 -0.52 -15.75 8.29
CA ILE A 31 -1.05 -14.87 9.34
C ILE A 31 -1.29 -15.66 10.62
N ALA A 32 -1.84 -16.87 10.53
CA ALA A 32 -2.03 -17.74 11.69
C ALA A 32 -0.72 -18.08 12.40
N ALA A 33 0.35 -18.32 11.64
CA ALA A 33 1.67 -18.57 12.20
C ALA A 33 2.21 -17.33 12.94
N GLU A 34 2.13 -16.14 12.33
CA GLU A 34 2.61 -14.90 12.95
C GLU A 34 1.88 -14.54 14.23
N ILE A 35 0.58 -14.79 14.31
CA ILE A 35 -0.20 -14.56 15.54
C ILE A 35 0.36 -15.33 16.73
N THR A 36 0.97 -16.51 16.52
CA THR A 36 1.53 -17.31 17.62
C THR A 36 2.74 -16.66 18.29
N HIS A 37 3.39 -15.69 17.62
CA HIS A 37 4.51 -14.94 18.17
C HIS A 37 4.07 -13.87 19.19
N TYR A 38 2.77 -13.58 19.28
CA TYR A 38 2.24 -12.49 20.09
C TYR A 38 1.23 -12.96 21.15
N PRO A 39 1.20 -12.32 22.34
CA PRO A 39 0.17 -12.59 23.34
C PRO A 39 -1.26 -12.22 22.88
N GLN A 40 -1.36 -11.24 21.97
CA GLN A 40 -2.61 -10.69 21.46
C GLN A 40 -2.58 -10.70 19.92
N PRO A 41 -3.62 -11.23 19.23
CA PRO A 41 -3.65 -11.27 17.77
C PRO A 41 -3.48 -9.90 17.10
N GLN A 42 -4.00 -8.84 17.72
CA GLN A 42 -3.91 -7.47 17.21
C GLN A 42 -2.47 -7.00 16.99
N ALA A 43 -1.51 -7.50 17.78
CA ALA A 43 -0.10 -7.14 17.62
C ALA A 43 0.50 -7.63 16.29
N ALA A 44 -0.12 -8.62 15.63
CA ALA A 44 0.32 -9.13 14.34
C ALA A 44 -0.18 -8.30 13.14
N THR A 45 -0.82 -7.14 13.35
CA THR A 45 -1.45 -6.33 12.28
C THR A 45 -0.47 -5.96 11.16
N ILE A 46 0.73 -5.48 11.50
CA ILE A 46 1.73 -5.09 10.51
C ILE A 46 2.19 -6.30 9.70
N GLU A 47 2.41 -7.44 10.36
CA GLU A 47 2.81 -8.68 9.67
C GLU A 47 1.71 -9.20 8.76
N ALA A 48 0.44 -9.14 9.18
CA ALA A 48 -0.68 -9.52 8.32
C ALA A 48 -0.80 -8.65 7.07
N LEU A 49 -0.63 -7.33 7.21
CA LEU A 49 -0.60 -6.40 6.07
C LEU A 49 0.56 -6.72 5.11
N LYS A 50 1.76 -6.99 5.64
CA LYS A 50 2.94 -7.37 4.85
C LYS A 50 2.72 -8.68 4.08
N ILE A 51 2.10 -9.68 4.70
CA ILE A 51 1.81 -10.98 4.08
C ILE A 51 0.87 -10.82 2.89
N VAL A 52 -0.23 -10.08 3.06
CA VAL A 52 -1.18 -9.81 1.96
C VAL A 52 -0.48 -9.04 0.84
N GLN A 53 0.24 -7.98 1.17
CA GLN A 53 0.97 -7.18 0.19
C GLN A 53 2.03 -8.00 -0.56
N GLN A 54 2.73 -8.92 0.09
CA GLN A 54 3.72 -9.76 -0.56
C GLN A 54 3.11 -10.64 -1.65
N GLN A 55 1.86 -11.09 -1.47
CA GLN A 55 1.17 -11.94 -2.43
C GLN A 55 0.41 -11.16 -3.50
N GLN A 56 -0.15 -10.00 -3.15
CA GLN A 56 -1.02 -9.22 -4.02
C GLN A 56 -0.39 -7.95 -4.59
N GLY A 57 0.81 -7.58 -4.13
CA GLY A 57 1.51 -6.34 -4.46
C GLY A 57 1.07 -5.13 -3.63
N TRP A 58 -0.17 -5.11 -3.15
CA TRP A 58 -0.76 -4.02 -2.35
C TRP A 58 -1.90 -4.56 -1.48
N VAL A 59 -2.42 -3.76 -0.56
CA VAL A 59 -3.53 -4.15 0.33
C VAL A 59 -4.80 -3.43 -0.10
N SER A 60 -5.84 -4.18 -0.49
CA SER A 60 -7.16 -3.66 -0.87
C SER A 60 -8.06 -3.41 0.35
N ASP A 61 -9.12 -2.61 0.19
CA ASP A 61 -10.12 -2.37 1.25
C ASP A 61 -10.82 -3.68 1.66
N GLY A 62 -11.01 -4.58 0.70
CA GLY A 62 -11.56 -5.91 0.96
C GLY A 62 -10.64 -6.73 1.88
N LYS A 63 -9.32 -6.65 1.65
CA LYS A 63 -8.31 -7.33 2.48
C LYS A 63 -8.16 -6.73 3.87
N ILE A 64 -8.28 -5.41 4.01
CA ILE A 64 -8.31 -4.76 5.33
C ILE A 64 -9.38 -5.39 6.22
N LYS A 65 -10.59 -5.59 5.68
CA LYS A 65 -11.69 -6.22 6.43
C LYS A 65 -11.43 -7.68 6.77
N ALA A 66 -10.83 -8.44 5.84
CA ALA A 66 -10.51 -9.84 6.09
C ALA A 66 -9.41 -9.99 7.17
N ILE A 67 -8.39 -9.13 7.16
CA ILE A 67 -7.39 -9.04 8.23
C ILE A 67 -8.06 -8.65 9.55
N ALA A 68 -8.95 -7.65 9.54
CA ALA A 68 -9.67 -7.20 10.74
C ALA A 68 -10.47 -8.35 11.39
N GLN A 69 -11.20 -9.13 10.59
CA GLN A 69 -11.88 -10.34 11.09
C GLN A 69 -10.89 -11.34 11.68
N ARG A 70 -9.75 -11.56 11.01
CA ARG A 70 -8.76 -12.55 11.43
C ARG A 70 -8.07 -12.19 12.74
N LEU A 71 -7.83 -10.90 12.98
CA LEU A 71 -7.14 -10.36 14.15
C LEU A 71 -8.09 -9.89 15.26
N GLN A 72 -9.40 -10.05 15.09
CA GLN A 72 -10.42 -9.58 16.02
C GLN A 72 -10.32 -8.07 16.29
N MET A 73 -10.20 -7.29 15.20
CA MET A 73 -10.13 -5.83 15.18
C MET A 73 -11.28 -5.26 14.34
N SER A 74 -11.54 -3.96 14.49
CA SER A 74 -12.36 -3.23 13.54
C SER A 74 -11.60 -2.95 12.24
N PRO A 75 -12.28 -2.85 11.08
CA PRO A 75 -11.65 -2.44 9.83
C PRO A 75 -10.94 -1.09 9.94
N ASP A 76 -11.49 -0.14 10.70
CA ASP A 76 -10.92 1.21 10.87
C ASP A 76 -9.58 1.18 11.63
N GLU A 77 -9.43 0.31 12.63
CA GLU A 77 -8.15 0.13 13.34
C GLU A 77 -7.08 -0.44 12.40
N VAL A 78 -7.43 -1.42 11.57
CA VAL A 78 -6.49 -2.00 10.60
C VAL A 78 -6.15 -1.00 9.50
N ASP A 79 -7.13 -0.25 8.99
CA ASP A 79 -6.91 0.79 7.97
C ASP A 79 -6.04 1.94 8.50
N SER A 80 -6.23 2.33 9.77
CA SER A 80 -5.37 3.32 10.42
C SER A 80 -3.92 2.88 10.46
N VAL A 81 -3.63 1.60 10.71
CA VAL A 81 -2.26 1.07 10.65
C VAL A 81 -1.76 1.05 9.21
N ALA A 82 -2.58 0.58 8.28
CA ALA A 82 -2.21 0.43 6.88
C ALA A 82 -1.93 1.77 6.16
N THR A 83 -2.56 2.86 6.61
CA THR A 83 -2.34 4.21 6.08
C THR A 83 -1.25 4.99 6.83
N PHE A 84 -0.88 4.56 8.04
CA PHE A 84 0.20 5.19 8.82
C PHE A 84 1.60 4.82 8.31
N TYR A 85 1.81 3.56 7.90
CA TYR A 85 3.10 3.08 7.43
C TYR A 85 3.25 3.24 5.90
N ASN A 86 4.16 4.10 5.46
CA ASN A 86 4.39 4.42 4.05
C ASN A 86 4.88 3.25 3.16
N LYS A 87 5.28 2.12 3.75
CA LYS A 87 5.66 0.90 3.02
C LYS A 87 4.53 -0.12 2.89
N ILE A 88 3.35 0.18 3.44
CA ILE A 88 2.11 -0.53 3.14
C ILE A 88 1.40 0.23 2.03
N TYR A 89 1.32 -0.38 0.85
CA TYR A 89 0.72 0.19 -0.35
C TYR A 89 -0.78 -0.04 -0.34
N ARG A 90 -1.54 1.06 -0.32
CA ARG A 90 -3.01 1.06 -0.39
C ARG A 90 -3.55 1.34 -1.79
N GLN A 91 -2.67 1.32 -2.78
CA GLN A 91 -3.00 1.40 -4.21
C GLN A 91 -2.15 0.38 -4.98
N PRO A 92 -2.62 -0.11 -6.14
CA PRO A 92 -1.85 -1.01 -6.98
C PRO A 92 -0.48 -0.42 -7.35
N VAL A 93 0.56 -1.21 -7.13
CA VAL A 93 1.93 -0.94 -7.57
C VAL A 93 2.38 -2.02 -8.56
N GLY A 94 3.43 -1.73 -9.30
CA GLY A 94 4.05 -2.68 -10.21
C GLY A 94 4.74 -3.83 -9.49
N SER A 95 5.11 -4.85 -10.24
CA SER A 95 5.81 -6.03 -9.69
C SER A 95 7.15 -5.69 -9.03
N THR A 96 7.77 -4.58 -9.44
CA THR A 96 8.98 -4.02 -8.83
C THR A 96 8.73 -2.59 -8.38
N VAL A 97 9.07 -2.28 -7.12
CA VAL A 97 9.02 -0.90 -6.59
C VAL A 97 10.42 -0.37 -6.39
N ILE A 98 10.77 0.68 -7.13
CA ILE A 98 12.03 1.42 -6.96
C ILE A 98 11.78 2.54 -5.96
N SER A 99 12.43 2.48 -4.80
CA SER A 99 12.40 3.54 -3.79
C SER A 99 13.61 4.47 -3.98
N LEU A 100 13.37 5.69 -4.46
CA LEU A 100 14.42 6.68 -4.64
C LEU A 100 14.54 7.57 -3.41
N CYS A 101 15.69 7.53 -2.74
CA CYS A 101 15.97 8.38 -1.59
C CYS A 101 16.16 9.84 -2.01
N ASP A 102 15.38 10.76 -1.44
CA ASP A 102 15.45 12.21 -1.69
C ASP A 102 15.82 13.03 -0.43
N SER A 103 16.25 12.36 0.64
CA SER A 103 16.69 13.01 1.87
C SER A 103 18.01 13.75 1.74
N VAL A 104 18.32 14.58 2.74
CA VAL A 104 19.40 15.58 2.72
C VAL A 104 20.73 15.07 2.16
N SER A 105 21.21 13.90 2.61
CA SER A 105 22.48 13.35 2.12
C SER A 105 22.44 13.05 0.61
N CYS A 106 21.39 12.37 0.14
CA CYS A 106 21.22 12.07 -1.29
C CYS A 106 20.97 13.35 -2.11
N TRP A 107 20.27 14.33 -1.53
CA TRP A 107 20.08 15.64 -2.13
C TRP A 107 21.41 16.38 -2.37
N ILE A 108 22.30 16.39 -1.36
CA ILE A 108 23.66 16.97 -1.47
C ILE A 108 24.48 16.24 -2.53
N MET A 109 24.34 14.91 -2.61
CA MET A 109 25.04 14.07 -3.60
C MET A 109 24.42 14.14 -5.00
N GLY A 110 23.36 14.93 -5.21
CA GLY A 110 22.79 15.18 -6.54
C GLY A 110 21.82 14.11 -7.04
N TYR A 111 20.99 13.53 -6.15
CA TYR A 111 19.98 12.51 -6.52
C TYR A 111 19.07 12.92 -7.70
N GLN A 112 18.91 14.22 -7.98
CA GLN A 112 18.08 14.72 -9.07
C GLN A 112 18.53 14.20 -10.43
N GLY A 113 19.85 14.03 -10.63
CA GLY A 113 20.38 13.46 -11.88
C GLY A 113 19.94 12.00 -12.06
N LEU A 114 19.94 11.22 -10.98
CA LEU A 114 19.43 9.85 -10.98
C LEU A 114 17.91 9.81 -11.17
N ALA A 115 17.17 10.70 -10.51
CA ALA A 115 15.73 10.83 -10.68
C ALA A 115 15.36 11.10 -12.15
N GLN A 116 16.09 12.02 -12.80
CA GLN A 116 15.89 12.35 -14.21
C GLN A 116 16.22 11.17 -15.13
N ALA A 117 17.33 10.47 -14.88
CA ALA A 117 17.69 9.29 -15.67
C ALA A 117 16.63 8.19 -15.57
N LEU A 118 16.15 7.89 -14.35
CA LEU A 118 15.12 6.87 -14.11
C LEU A 118 13.78 7.24 -14.75
N THR A 119 13.33 8.49 -14.60
CA THR A 119 12.05 8.95 -15.18
C THR A 119 12.08 8.94 -16.71
N GLN A 120 13.23 9.27 -17.32
CA GLN A 120 13.42 9.18 -18.78
C GLN A 120 13.45 7.74 -19.28
N GLU A 121 14.19 6.85 -18.61
CA GLU A 121 14.32 5.44 -19.01
C GLU A 121 12.98 4.70 -18.89
N LEU A 122 12.26 4.92 -17.79
CA LEU A 122 10.98 4.24 -17.52
C LEU A 122 9.78 4.95 -18.17
N ASN A 123 9.97 6.17 -18.68
CA ASN A 123 8.92 7.02 -19.24
C ASN A 123 7.71 7.22 -18.30
N ILE A 124 8.01 7.48 -17.01
CA ILE A 124 7.03 7.76 -15.95
C ILE A 124 7.57 8.84 -15.00
N ALA A 125 6.69 9.50 -14.25
CA ALA A 125 7.06 10.42 -13.19
C ALA A 125 7.28 9.73 -11.83
N LEU A 126 7.81 10.48 -10.86
CA LEU A 126 7.86 10.03 -9.46
C LEU A 126 6.43 9.85 -8.93
N GLY A 127 6.16 8.71 -8.31
CA GLY A 127 4.85 8.29 -7.81
C GLY A 127 4.03 7.45 -8.79
N GLU A 128 4.50 7.28 -10.03
CA GLU A 128 3.77 6.56 -11.08
C GLU A 128 4.25 5.12 -11.26
N THR A 129 3.45 4.36 -12.00
CA THR A 129 3.71 2.99 -12.41
C THR A 129 3.75 2.90 -13.93
N THR A 130 4.67 2.12 -14.48
CA THR A 130 4.76 1.89 -15.93
C THR A 130 3.47 1.30 -16.50
N ALA A 131 3.19 1.58 -17.78
CA ALA A 131 1.93 1.19 -18.43
C ALA A 131 1.72 -0.34 -18.50
N ASP A 132 2.80 -1.12 -18.45
CA ASP A 132 2.78 -2.59 -18.39
C ASP A 132 2.63 -3.14 -16.96
N GLY A 133 2.59 -2.28 -15.94
CA GLY A 133 2.48 -2.67 -14.53
C GLY A 133 3.76 -3.32 -13.97
N ALA A 134 4.92 -3.16 -14.62
CA ALA A 134 6.15 -3.78 -14.17
C ALA A 134 6.85 -2.98 -13.05
N VAL A 135 6.94 -1.66 -13.17
CA VAL A 135 7.76 -0.83 -12.28
C VAL A 135 6.96 0.33 -11.72
N THR A 136 7.00 0.51 -10.40
CA THR A 136 6.59 1.76 -9.73
C THR A 136 7.81 2.51 -9.22
N LEU A 137 7.90 3.80 -9.52
CA LEU A 137 8.98 4.66 -9.05
C LEU A 137 8.48 5.55 -7.91
N LEU A 138 8.90 5.31 -6.68
CA LEU A 138 8.45 6.06 -5.50
C LEU A 138 9.55 6.97 -4.94
N PRO A 139 9.27 8.26 -4.66
CA PRO A 139 10.13 9.04 -3.79
C PRO A 139 10.05 8.47 -2.36
N THR A 140 11.16 8.49 -1.64
CA THR A 140 11.24 7.90 -0.31
C THR A 140 12.23 8.67 0.56
N PRO A 141 11.93 8.82 1.86
CA PRO A 141 12.88 9.40 2.81
C PRO A 141 14.11 8.50 3.00
N CYS A 142 15.05 8.94 3.84
CA CYS A 142 16.33 8.27 4.08
C CYS A 142 16.20 6.74 4.25
N LEU A 143 16.94 6.00 3.42
CA LEU A 143 17.01 4.54 3.47
C LEU A 143 18.11 4.01 4.41
N GLY A 144 18.91 4.91 5.00
CA GLY A 144 19.97 4.53 5.95
C GLY A 144 21.27 4.01 5.33
N ALA A 145 21.48 4.20 4.03
CA ALA A 145 22.67 3.77 3.28
C ALA A 145 23.43 4.97 2.69
N CYS A 146 23.75 5.97 3.53
CA CYS A 146 24.32 7.24 3.07
C CYS A 146 25.82 7.18 2.73
N ASP A 147 26.47 6.07 3.01
CA ASP A 147 27.90 5.79 2.79
C ASP A 147 28.18 5.03 1.47
N HIS A 148 27.14 4.87 0.64
CA HIS A 148 27.16 4.25 -0.68
C HIS A 148 26.69 5.22 -1.77
#